data_AF-A0A093F8M8-F1
#
_entry.id   AF-A0A093F8M8-F1
#
_cell.length_a   1.000
_cell.length_b   1.000
_cell.length_c   1.000
_cell.angle_alpha   90.00
_cell.angle_beta   90.00
_cell.angle_gamma   90.00
#
_symmetry.space_group_name_H-M   'P 1'
#
loop_
_entity.id
_entity.type
_entity.pdbx_description
1 polymer ?
#
loop_
_entity_poly.entity_id
_entity_poly.type
_entity_poly.pdbx_seq_one_letter_code
_entity_poly.pdbx_strand_id
1 'polypeptide(L)'
;RYKELLSKAMGMHEHSENVNDPLHLSAVLQMYEVLRLHDWRELRSSTVSCLTYKDGSSIIKKLFDACEKDVQQRTSSLSETRAIPPLNDTTTNSKQRMMHDIRTTFKYSYYANLEYCTKIIRMSKDTDQEQGQCTVLQFALQCCKIYCLLLLQDPPVKAVWNLQESSMQYLEHVDNK
;
A
#
# COMPACT_ATOMS: atom_id res chain seq x y z
N ARG A 1 35.06 13.54 19.23
CA ARG A 1 34.64 14.50 18.18
C ARG A 1 34.46 13.89 16.79
N TYR A 2 35.50 13.49 16.04
CA TYR A 2 35.32 12.94 14.67
C TYR A 2 34.54 11.61 14.66
N LYS A 3 34.87 10.67 15.56
CA LYS A 3 34.16 9.39 15.70
C LYS A 3 32.68 9.55 16.09
N GLU A 4 32.35 10.55 16.91
CA GLU A 4 30.95 10.84 17.30
C GLU A 4 30.16 11.46 16.15
N LEU A 5 30.78 12.36 15.37
CA LEU A 5 30.15 12.92 14.18
C LEU A 5 29.92 11.85 13.11
N LEU A 6 30.88 10.94 12.93
CA LEU A 6 30.75 9.80 12.03
C LEU A 6 29.66 8.84 12.51
N SER A 7 29.64 8.49 13.81
CA SER A 7 28.60 7.64 14.39
C SER A 7 27.21 8.27 14.30
N LYS A 8 27.10 9.59 14.45
CA LYS A 8 25.84 10.33 14.31
C LYS A 8 25.38 10.38 12.85
N ALA A 9 26.29 10.66 11.91
CA ALA A 9 25.98 10.63 10.48
C ALA A 9 25.58 9.23 10.00
N MET A 10 26.31 8.19 10.44
CA MET A 10 25.97 6.79 10.14
C MET A 10 24.63 6.38 10.76
N GLY A 11 24.33 6.80 12.00
CA GLY A 11 23.03 6.57 12.63
C GLY A 11 21.87 7.28 11.93
N MET A 12 22.13 8.45 11.31
CA MET A 12 21.15 9.14 10.46
C MET A 12 20.88 8.37 9.15
N HIS A 13 21.88 7.66 8.62
CA HIS A 13 21.72 6.84 7.42
C HIS A 13 21.13 5.44 7.69
N GLU A 14 21.23 4.93 8.92
CA GLU A 14 20.61 3.65 9.32
C GLU A 14 19.08 3.66 9.15
N HIS A 15 18.48 4.85 9.12
CA HIS A 15 17.03 5.08 8.98
C HIS A 15 16.66 5.65 7.60
N SER A 16 17.63 5.80 6.69
CA SER A 16 17.36 6.25 5.32
C SER A 16 16.74 5.11 4.53
N GLU A 17 15.65 5.38 3.82
CA GLU A 17 15.09 4.42 2.89
C GLU A 17 16.14 4.02 1.83
N ASN A 18 16.19 2.74 1.49
CA ASN A 18 16.96 2.28 0.34
C ASN A 18 16.25 2.74 -0.93
N VAL A 19 16.75 3.80 -1.55
CA VAL A 19 16.17 4.38 -2.78
C VAL A 19 16.11 3.40 -3.95
N ASN A 20 16.88 2.31 -3.92
CA ASN A 20 16.84 1.26 -4.95
C ASN A 20 15.78 0.19 -4.69
N ASP A 21 15.15 0.17 -3.50
CA ASP A 21 14.06 -0.75 -3.19
C ASP A 21 12.77 -0.25 -3.84
N PRO A 22 12.13 -0.97 -4.78
CA PRO A 22 10.86 -0.54 -5.36
C PRO A 22 9.70 -0.43 -4.35
N LEU A 23 9.90 -0.90 -3.11
CA LEU A 23 8.90 -0.93 -2.03
C LEU A 23 9.10 0.17 -0.97
N HIS A 24 10.06 1.07 -1.17
CA HIS A 24 10.22 2.27 -0.34
C HIS A 24 9.03 3.22 -0.52
N LEU A 25 8.76 4.05 0.48
CA LEU A 25 7.54 4.86 0.54
C LEU A 25 7.38 5.75 -0.69
N SER A 26 8.44 6.45 -1.12
CA SER A 26 8.35 7.36 -2.26
C SER A 26 7.99 6.65 -3.58
N ALA A 27 8.54 5.46 -3.84
CA ALA A 27 8.15 4.65 -5.00
C ALA A 27 6.69 4.19 -4.91
N VAL A 28 6.23 3.73 -3.74
CA VAL A 28 4.85 3.27 -3.57
C VAL A 28 3.84 4.43 -3.71
N LEU A 29 4.19 5.63 -3.22
CA LEU A 29 3.38 6.85 -3.42
C LEU A 29 3.28 7.22 -4.91
N GLN A 30 4.37 7.12 -5.66
CA GLN A 30 4.34 7.34 -7.11
C GLN A 30 3.45 6.32 -7.82
N MET A 31 3.52 5.04 -7.46
CA MET A 31 2.62 4.01 -7.99
C MET A 31 1.16 4.34 -7.68
N TYR A 32 0.86 4.84 -6.47
CA TYR A 32 -0.48 5.26 -6.09
C TYR A 32 -0.98 6.46 -6.90
N GLU A 33 -0.14 7.46 -7.17
CA GLU A 33 -0.52 8.60 -8.02
C GLU A 33 -0.79 8.18 -9.45
N VAL A 34 0.04 7.30 -10.03
CA VAL A 34 -0.19 6.74 -11.38
C VAL A 34 -1.52 6.00 -11.42
N LEU A 35 -1.77 5.10 -10.46
CA LEU A 35 -3.02 4.36 -10.34
C LEU A 35 -4.24 5.31 -10.26
N ARG A 36 -4.14 6.37 -9.46
CA ARG A 36 -5.23 7.31 -9.19
C ARG A 36 -5.50 8.24 -10.38
N LEU A 37 -4.48 8.80 -11.01
CA LEU A 37 -4.64 9.83 -12.05
C LEU A 37 -4.74 9.25 -13.45
N HIS A 38 -4.00 8.18 -13.72
CA HIS A 38 -3.85 7.59 -15.05
C HIS A 38 -4.73 6.35 -15.19
N ASP A 39 -4.46 5.28 -14.43
CA ASP A 39 -5.12 3.98 -14.65
C ASP A 39 -6.63 4.05 -14.37
N TRP A 40 -7.03 4.85 -13.38
CA TRP A 40 -8.44 5.15 -13.13
C TRP A 40 -9.11 5.89 -14.30
N ARG A 41 -8.40 6.84 -14.91
CA ARG A 41 -8.90 7.58 -16.08
C ARG A 41 -9.06 6.64 -17.26
N GLU A 42 -8.06 5.79 -17.53
CA GLU A 42 -8.11 4.79 -18.59
C GLU A 42 -9.29 3.84 -18.39
N LEU A 43 -9.46 3.29 -17.18
CA LEU A 43 -10.57 2.40 -16.84
C LEU A 43 -11.93 3.05 -17.17
N ARG A 44 -12.12 4.32 -16.77
CA ARG A 44 -13.39 5.04 -17.05
C ARG A 44 -13.57 5.46 -18.50
N SER A 45 -12.49 5.72 -19.22
CA SER A 45 -12.55 6.08 -20.64
C SER A 45 -12.77 4.86 -21.54
N SER A 46 -12.53 3.66 -21.04
CA SER A 46 -12.78 2.42 -21.76
C SER A 46 -14.27 2.23 -22.01
N THR A 47 -14.65 1.98 -23.26
CA THR A 47 -16.00 1.60 -23.69
C THR A 47 -16.53 0.34 -22.98
N VAL A 48 -15.66 -0.42 -22.33
CA VAL A 48 -15.97 -1.65 -21.62
C VAL A 48 -16.47 -1.36 -20.20
N SER A 49 -15.97 -0.31 -19.55
CA SER A 49 -16.23 -0.03 -18.13
C SER A 49 -17.11 1.22 -17.99
N CYS A 50 -18.41 1.01 -17.88
CA CYS A 50 -19.40 2.06 -17.57
C CYS A 50 -19.46 2.41 -16.08
N LEU A 51 -18.32 2.32 -15.37
CA LEU A 51 -18.22 2.63 -13.95
C LEU A 51 -18.36 4.14 -13.71
N THR A 52 -19.41 4.53 -13.00
CA THR A 52 -19.52 5.91 -12.53
C THR A 52 -18.45 6.20 -11.46
N TYR A 53 -18.16 7.47 -11.24
CA TYR A 53 -17.24 7.87 -10.17
C TYR A 53 -17.69 7.36 -8.80
N LYS A 54 -18.99 7.47 -8.52
CA LYS A 54 -19.59 7.04 -7.26
C LYS A 54 -19.44 5.53 -7.07
N ASP A 55 -19.71 4.74 -8.11
CA ASP A 55 -19.64 3.29 -8.04
C ASP A 55 -18.19 2.82 -7.86
N GLY A 56 -17.25 3.36 -8.64
CA GLY A 56 -15.85 3.00 -8.48
C GLY A 56 -15.24 3.44 -7.16
N SER A 57 -15.55 4.65 -6.69
CA SER A 57 -15.10 5.11 -5.36
C SER A 57 -15.62 4.21 -4.24
N SER A 58 -16.89 3.78 -4.33
CA SER A 58 -17.49 2.82 -3.39
C SER A 58 -16.77 1.47 -3.42
N ILE A 59 -16.49 0.93 -4.61
CA ILE A 59 -15.77 -0.34 -4.79
C ILE A 59 -14.35 -0.25 -4.21
N ILE A 60 -13.62 0.83 -4.50
CA ILE A 60 -12.26 1.02 -4.01
C ILE A 60 -12.25 1.17 -2.49
N LYS A 61 -13.22 1.89 -1.92
CA LYS A 61 -13.36 1.99 -0.46
C LYS A 61 -13.58 0.62 0.20
N LYS A 62 -14.50 -0.19 -0.32
CA LYS A 62 -14.72 -1.57 0.16
C LYS A 62 -13.45 -2.41 0.06
N LEU A 63 -12.70 -2.26 -1.04
CA LEU A 63 -11.43 -2.95 -1.23
C LEU A 63 -10.38 -2.51 -0.20
N PHE A 64 -10.24 -1.21 0.04
CA PHE A 64 -9.31 -0.66 1.04
C PHE A 64 -9.66 -1.14 2.45
N ASP A 65 -10.95 -1.15 2.82
CA ASP A 65 -11.41 -1.71 4.10
C ASP A 65 -11.04 -3.20 4.23
N ALA A 66 -11.13 -3.98 3.13
CA ALA A 66 -10.74 -5.38 3.12
C ALA A 66 -9.23 -5.57 3.24
N CYS A 67 -8.41 -4.73 2.58
CA CYS A 67 -6.96 -4.71 2.75
C CYS A 67 -6.56 -4.42 4.19
N GLU A 68 -7.17 -3.42 4.83
CA GLU A 68 -6.88 -3.08 6.24
C GLU A 68 -7.16 -4.26 7.16
N LYS A 69 -8.31 -4.92 6.98
CA LYS A 69 -8.67 -6.10 7.76
C LYS A 69 -7.70 -7.26 7.55
N ASP A 70 -7.32 -7.57 6.31
CA ASP A 70 -6.40 -8.67 5.99
C ASP A 70 -5.00 -8.41 6.56
N VAL A 71 -4.44 -7.20 6.36
CA VAL A 71 -3.14 -6.81 6.91
C VAL A 71 -3.15 -6.84 8.44
N GLN A 72 -4.19 -6.30 9.07
CA GLN A 72 -4.34 -6.34 10.53
C GLN A 72 -4.41 -7.78 11.04
N GLN A 73 -5.28 -8.61 10.44
CA GLN A 73 -5.46 -10.01 10.85
C GLN A 73 -4.14 -10.79 10.74
N ARG A 74 -3.44 -10.71 9.61
CA ARG A 74 -2.16 -11.41 9.40
C ARG A 74 -1.08 -10.95 10.37
N THR A 75 -1.03 -9.64 10.64
CA THR A 75 -0.07 -9.06 11.58
C THR A 75 -0.33 -9.54 13.00
N SER A 76 -1.61 -9.54 13.44
CA SER A 76 -2.01 -10.07 14.75
C SER A 76 -1.71 -11.57 14.88
N SER A 77 -2.12 -12.39 13.91
CA SER A 77 -1.89 -13.84 13.97
C SER A 77 -0.41 -14.20 14.02
N LEU A 78 0.46 -13.48 13.29
CA LEU A 78 1.89 -13.74 13.33
C LEU A 78 2.54 -13.25 14.63
N SER A 79 2.04 -12.17 15.20
CA SER A 79 2.47 -11.66 16.52
C SER A 79 2.09 -12.61 17.66
N GLU A 80 0.88 -13.19 17.60
CA GLU A 80 0.39 -14.19 18.56
C GLU A 80 1.15 -15.51 18.45
N THR A 81 1.40 -15.99 17.21
CA THR A 81 2.13 -17.24 16.97
C THR A 81 3.61 -17.14 17.36
N ARG A 82 4.21 -15.94 17.27
CA ARG A 82 5.61 -15.69 17.65
C ARG A 82 5.77 -15.16 19.09
N ALA A 83 4.73 -15.21 19.92
CA ALA A 83 4.82 -14.82 21.33
C ALA A 83 5.78 -15.75 22.11
N ILE A 84 7.06 -15.38 22.12
CA ILE A 84 8.04 -15.79 23.12
C ILE A 84 7.56 -15.24 24.49
N PRO A 85 7.70 -15.98 25.60
CA PRO A 85 7.24 -15.57 26.93
C PRO A 85 7.71 -14.15 27.32
N PRO A 86 7.01 -13.47 28.25
CA PRO A 86 7.23 -12.06 28.56
C PRO A 86 8.64 -11.87 29.12
N LEU A 87 9.56 -11.47 28.26
CA LEU A 87 10.93 -11.13 28.62
C LEU A 87 10.97 -9.63 28.93
N ASN A 88 11.65 -9.29 30.02
CA ASN A 88 11.71 -7.98 30.67
C ASN A 88 12.08 -6.81 29.74
N ASP A 89 11.96 -5.59 30.27
CA ASP A 89 11.95 -4.24 29.63
C ASP A 89 13.09 -3.85 28.66
N THR A 90 13.98 -4.76 28.25
CA THR A 90 14.87 -4.64 27.08
C THR A 90 14.17 -4.96 25.73
N THR A 91 12.85 -5.21 25.76
CA THR A 91 12.05 -5.79 24.66
C THR A 91 11.54 -4.84 23.59
N THR A 92 11.70 -3.52 23.72
CA THR A 92 11.19 -2.56 22.73
C THR A 92 11.89 -2.70 21.38
N ASN A 93 13.23 -2.81 21.38
CA ASN A 93 14.02 -2.93 20.15
C ASN A 93 13.78 -4.27 19.44
N SER A 94 13.58 -5.36 20.19
CA SER A 94 13.32 -6.68 19.60
C SER A 94 11.92 -6.77 18.99
N LYS A 95 10.90 -6.18 19.65
CA LYS A 95 9.55 -6.06 19.11
C LYS A 95 9.51 -5.18 17.85
N GLN A 96 10.22 -4.06 17.85
CA GLN A 96 10.30 -3.17 16.69
C GLN A 96 10.98 -3.86 15.49
N ARG A 97 12.10 -4.56 15.73
CA ARG A 97 12.77 -5.36 14.69
C ARG A 97 11.86 -6.47 14.15
N MET A 98 11.16 -7.19 15.04
CA MET A 98 10.21 -8.22 14.61
C MET A 98 9.10 -7.63 13.73
N MET A 99 8.53 -6.49 14.13
CA MET A 99 7.48 -5.82 13.34
C MET A 99 8.00 -5.35 11.98
N HIS A 100 9.23 -4.83 11.94
CA HIS A 100 9.91 -4.47 10.70
C HIS A 100 10.06 -5.69 9.77
N ASP A 101 10.50 -6.84 10.30
CA ASP A 101 10.67 -8.07 9.52
C ASP A 101 9.33 -8.61 9.00
N ILE A 102 8.27 -8.54 9.82
CA ILE A 102 6.90 -8.91 9.43
C ILE A 102 6.43 -8.03 8.27
N ARG A 103 6.56 -6.70 8.40
CA ARG A 103 6.17 -5.73 7.36
C ARG A 103 6.93 -5.98 6.07
N THR A 104 8.25 -6.15 6.16
CA THR A 104 9.12 -6.42 5.00
C THR A 104 8.69 -7.70 4.28
N THR A 105 8.43 -8.77 5.02
CA THR A 105 7.95 -10.05 4.46
C THR A 105 6.62 -9.89 3.74
N PHE A 106 5.68 -9.14 4.34
CA PHE A 106 4.39 -8.87 3.71
C PHE A 106 4.52 -7.97 2.48
N LYS A 107 5.37 -6.94 2.50
CA LYS A 107 5.62 -6.08 1.33
C LYS A 107 6.03 -6.90 0.12
N TYR A 108 7.00 -7.80 0.28
CA TYR A 108 7.42 -8.70 -0.79
C TYR A 108 6.32 -9.67 -1.22
N SER A 109 5.53 -10.19 -0.28
CA SER A 109 4.42 -11.10 -0.58
C SER A 109 3.34 -10.44 -1.44
N TYR A 110 2.87 -9.23 -1.08
CA TYR A 110 1.89 -8.49 -1.88
C TYR A 110 2.48 -8.00 -3.20
N TYR A 111 3.78 -7.66 -3.23
CA TYR A 111 4.42 -7.19 -4.45
C TYR A 111 4.60 -8.29 -5.50
N ALA A 112 5.06 -9.48 -5.08
CA ALA A 112 5.42 -10.57 -5.96
C ALA A 112 4.27 -11.56 -6.21
N ASN A 113 3.33 -11.71 -5.26
CA ASN A 113 2.27 -12.72 -5.34
C ASN A 113 0.86 -12.09 -5.35
N LEU A 114 0.28 -12.02 -6.54
CA LEU A 114 -1.08 -11.52 -6.77
C LEU A 114 -2.18 -12.41 -6.16
N GLU A 115 -1.88 -13.61 -5.70
CA GLU A 115 -2.85 -14.50 -5.07
C GLU A 115 -3.39 -13.91 -3.76
N TYR A 116 -2.54 -13.20 -3.00
CA TYR A 116 -2.97 -12.46 -1.81
C TYR A 116 -4.00 -11.40 -2.16
N CYS A 117 -3.72 -10.61 -3.21
CA CYS A 117 -4.62 -9.57 -3.67
C CYS A 117 -5.94 -10.15 -4.20
N THR A 118 -5.87 -11.26 -4.94
CA THR A 118 -7.05 -11.97 -5.45
C THR A 118 -7.95 -12.46 -4.32
N LYS A 119 -7.38 -13.00 -3.23
CA LYS A 119 -8.15 -13.44 -2.05
C LYS A 119 -8.87 -12.27 -1.39
N ILE A 120 -8.19 -11.12 -1.22
CA ILE A 120 -8.80 -9.90 -0.66
C ILE A 120 -9.94 -9.41 -1.54
N ILE A 121 -9.73 -9.32 -2.86
CA ILE A 121 -10.75 -8.86 -3.80
C ILE A 121 -11.99 -9.76 -3.78
N ARG A 122 -11.79 -11.08 -3.66
CA ARG A 122 -12.91 -12.02 -3.51
C ARG A 122 -13.67 -11.78 -2.21
N MET A 123 -12.99 -11.43 -1.12
CA MET A 123 -13.62 -11.10 0.16
C MET A 123 -14.31 -9.73 0.15
N SER A 124 -13.87 -8.79 -0.70
CA SER A 124 -14.46 -7.46 -0.81
C SER A 124 -15.68 -7.40 -1.73
N LYS A 125 -15.87 -8.40 -2.60
CA LYS A 125 -17.06 -8.53 -3.44
C LYS A 125 -18.13 -9.25 -2.63
N ASP A 126 -19.23 -8.57 -2.36
CA ASP A 126 -20.45 -9.22 -1.91
C ASP A 126 -20.81 -10.28 -2.96
N THR A 127 -20.83 -11.55 -2.55
CA THR A 127 -21.14 -12.73 -3.38
C THR A 127 -22.40 -12.44 -4.18
N ASP A 128 -22.27 -12.17 -5.49
CA ASP A 128 -23.35 -12.22 -6.53
C ASP A 128 -22.96 -11.56 -7.88
N GLN A 129 -21.80 -10.89 -8.00
CA GLN A 129 -21.33 -10.39 -9.32
C GLN A 129 -20.29 -11.30 -9.95
N GLU A 130 -20.80 -12.32 -10.65
CA GLU A 130 -20.04 -13.11 -11.62
C GLU A 130 -19.45 -12.20 -12.72
N GLN A 131 -18.19 -12.48 -13.06
CA GLN A 131 -17.46 -11.99 -14.22
C GLN A 131 -17.44 -10.46 -14.41
N GLY A 132 -16.85 -9.76 -13.44
CA GLY A 132 -16.30 -8.42 -13.70
C GLY A 132 -15.20 -8.50 -14.76
N GLN A 133 -15.40 -7.80 -15.87
CA GLN A 133 -14.52 -7.69 -17.04
C GLN A 133 -13.03 -7.61 -16.65
N CYS A 134 -12.17 -8.28 -17.42
CA CYS A 134 -10.74 -8.45 -17.14
C CYS A 134 -10.04 -7.15 -16.68
N THR A 135 -10.36 -6.00 -17.29
CA THR A 135 -9.78 -4.69 -16.96
C THR A 135 -10.12 -4.19 -15.56
N VAL A 136 -11.36 -4.39 -15.08
CA VAL A 136 -11.78 -3.98 -13.72
C VAL A 136 -11.07 -4.83 -12.67
N LEU A 137 -10.92 -6.13 -12.95
CA LEU A 137 -10.18 -7.04 -12.07
C LEU A 137 -8.70 -6.66 -11.98
N GLN A 138 -8.05 -6.34 -13.11
CA GLN A 138 -6.67 -5.89 -13.14
C GLN A 138 -6.48 -4.58 -12.35
N PHE A 139 -7.38 -3.61 -12.55
CA PHE A 139 -7.36 -2.36 -11.78
C PHE A 139 -7.52 -2.61 -10.28
N ALA A 140 -8.46 -3.48 -9.88
CA ALA A 140 -8.65 -3.85 -8.48
C ALA A 140 -7.42 -4.57 -7.89
N LEU A 141 -6.72 -5.40 -8.67
CA LEU A 141 -5.46 -6.04 -8.26
C LEU A 141 -4.37 -5.01 -7.98
N GLN A 142 -4.22 -4.00 -8.84
CA GLN A 142 -3.25 -2.93 -8.60
C GLN A 142 -3.64 -2.06 -7.39
N CYS A 143 -4.92 -1.70 -7.25
CA CYS A 143 -5.43 -1.01 -6.08
C CYS A 143 -5.09 -1.76 -4.78
N CYS A 144 -5.39 -3.05 -4.75
CA CYS A 144 -5.14 -3.91 -3.60
C CYS A 144 -3.65 -3.98 -3.27
N LYS A 145 -2.81 -4.27 -4.28
CA LYS A 145 -1.36 -4.34 -4.12
C LYS A 145 -0.78 -3.05 -3.57
N ILE A 146 -1.07 -1.92 -4.21
CA ILE A 146 -0.51 -0.62 -3.84
C ILE A 146 -0.99 -0.20 -2.45
N TYR A 147 -2.27 -0.39 -2.14
CA TYR A 147 -2.81 -0.02 -0.83
C TYR A 147 -2.23 -0.87 0.30
N CYS A 148 -2.08 -2.18 0.11
CA CYS A 148 -1.37 -3.03 1.07
C CYS A 148 0.08 -2.57 1.27
N LEU A 149 0.78 -2.17 0.21
CA LEU A 149 2.15 -1.64 0.33
C LEU A 149 2.21 -0.33 1.12
N LEU A 150 1.21 0.55 0.99
CA LEU A 150 1.09 1.78 1.78
C LEU A 150 0.83 1.50 3.27
N LEU A 151 -0.05 0.55 3.58
CA LEU A 151 -0.34 0.13 4.96
C LEU A 151 0.86 -0.49 5.67
N LEU A 152 1.80 -1.06 4.91
CA LEU A 152 3.00 -1.72 5.44
C LEU A 152 4.21 -0.78 5.60
N GLN A 153 4.06 0.51 5.28
CA GLN A 153 5.08 1.53 5.54
C GLN A 153 5.24 1.81 7.04
N ASP A 154 6.33 2.48 7.41
CA ASP A 154 6.60 2.91 8.79
C ASP A 154 6.84 4.42 8.84
N PRO A 155 5.86 5.23 9.29
CA PRO A 155 4.53 4.84 9.75
C PRO A 155 3.60 4.36 8.62
N PRO A 156 2.56 3.56 8.93
CA PRO A 156 1.55 3.14 7.95
C PRO A 156 0.86 4.33 7.29
N VAL A 157 0.68 4.26 5.97
CA VAL A 157 -0.03 5.30 5.20
C VAL A 157 -1.40 4.79 4.80
N LYS A 158 -2.45 5.49 5.27
CA LYS A 158 -3.82 5.27 4.82
C LYS A 158 -4.15 6.26 3.71
N ALA A 159 -4.17 5.79 2.48
CA ALA A 159 -4.57 6.62 1.35
C ALA A 159 -6.10 6.79 1.29
N VAL A 160 -6.54 8.02 1.07
CA VAL A 160 -7.94 8.34 0.83
C VAL A 160 -8.18 8.45 -0.66
N TRP A 161 -9.13 7.69 -1.19
CA TRP A 161 -9.50 7.75 -2.60
C TRP A 161 -10.37 8.98 -2.91
N ASN A 162 -9.73 10.16 -2.94
CA ASN A 162 -10.34 11.43 -3.32
C ASN A 162 -9.81 11.86 -4.69
N LEU A 163 -10.67 11.86 -5.71
CA LEU A 163 -10.34 12.41 -7.03
C LEU A 163 -10.90 13.82 -7.25
N GLN A 164 -11.76 14.30 -6.34
CA GLN A 164 -12.32 15.65 -6.42
C GLN A 164 -11.24 16.74 -6.29
N GLU A 165 -10.12 16.45 -5.62
CA GLU A 165 -8.94 17.33 -5.52
C GLU A 165 -8.06 17.33 -6.78
N SER A 166 -8.21 16.36 -7.68
CA SER A 166 -7.46 16.32 -8.95
C SER A 166 -8.06 17.19 -10.06
N SER A 167 -9.18 17.87 -9.76
CA SER A 167 -9.73 18.94 -10.60
C SER A 167 -8.87 20.21 -10.47
N MET A 168 -7.98 20.42 -11.44
CA MET A 168 -7.38 21.72 -11.81
C MET A 168 -6.26 22.34 -10.95
N GLN A 169 -5.18 21.64 -10.55
CA GLN A 169 -3.98 22.36 -10.04
C GLN A 169 -2.60 21.88 -10.52
N TYR A 170 -2.46 20.72 -11.18
CA TYR A 170 -1.12 20.20 -11.55
C TYR A 170 -0.76 20.27 -13.04
N LEU A 171 -1.55 20.93 -13.88
CA LEU A 171 -1.24 21.13 -15.30
C LEU A 171 -0.73 22.54 -15.66
N GLU A 172 -0.61 23.47 -14.71
CA GLU A 172 -0.19 24.85 -15.00
C GLU A 172 1.32 25.14 -14.89
N HIS A 173 2.19 24.17 -14.60
CA HIS A 173 3.63 24.46 -14.37
C HIS A 173 4.62 23.70 -15.28
N VAL A 174 4.20 23.30 -16.48
CA VAL A 174 5.16 22.88 -17.52
C VAL A 174 4.78 23.44 -18.89
N ASP A 175 4.61 24.76 -18.97
CA ASP A 175 4.98 25.50 -20.17
C ASP A 175 5.23 26.97 -19.80
N ASN A 176 6.50 27.28 -19.50
CA ASN A 176 7.05 28.65 -19.54
C ASN A 176 8.57 28.61 -19.25
N LYS A 177 9.35 28.14 -20.22
CA LYS A 177 10.54 28.80 -20.80
C LYS A 177 11.40 27.84 -21.61
#